data_AF-A0A954L8E7-F1
#
_entry.id   AF-A0A954L8E7-F1
#
_cell.length_a   1.000
_cell.length_b   1.000
_cell.length_c   1.000
_cell.angle_alpha   90.00
_cell.angle_beta   90.00
_cell.angle_gamma   90.00
#
_symmetry.space_group_name_H-M   'P 1'
#
loop_
_entity.id
_entity.type
_entity.pdbx_description
1 polymer ?
#
loop_
_entity_poly.entity_id
_entity_poly.type
_entity_poly.pdbx_seq_one_letter_code
_entity_poly.pdbx_strand_id
1 'polypeptide(L)'
;DSNWTAFRPAPPILDPPVVQSSLQRISSITTGHRQNLIVFCGPDENGPSGKGRSDLRLRYSTDEAVSWHDGPLLHAGPAAYSDLVVTSDGNLGVLFECGDASGKNAYQRIDFMTLPVSQVTHPE
;
A
#
# COMPACT_ATOMS: atom_id res chain seq x y z
N ASP A 1 17.46 -0.48 17.82
CA ASP A 1 17.52 -0.68 19.28
C ASP A 1 17.66 -2.17 19.52
N SER A 2 18.68 -2.64 20.24
CA SER A 2 18.88 -4.07 20.52
C SER A 2 17.89 -4.62 21.56
N ASN A 3 16.98 -3.78 22.08
CA ASN A 3 16.00 -4.14 23.12
C ASN A 3 14.56 -4.28 22.60
N TRP A 4 14.35 -4.60 21.32
CA TRP A 4 13.01 -4.93 20.82
C TRP A 4 12.52 -6.24 21.45
N THR A 5 11.57 -6.17 22.39
CA THR A 5 11.07 -7.33 23.14
C THR A 5 9.78 -7.92 22.58
N ALA A 6 8.99 -7.16 21.82
CA ALA A 6 7.76 -7.62 21.15
C ALA A 6 7.24 -6.57 20.14
N PHE A 7 6.32 -7.00 19.27
CA PHE A 7 5.46 -6.08 18.52
C PHE A 7 4.49 -5.37 19.46
N ARG A 8 4.25 -4.08 19.20
CA ARG A 8 3.17 -3.31 19.81
C ARG A 8 2.37 -2.61 18.72
N PRO A 9 1.05 -2.41 18.90
CA PRO A 9 0.31 -1.52 18.02
C PRO A 9 0.94 -0.13 18.02
N ALA A 10 1.20 0.41 16.82
CA ALA A 10 1.49 1.82 16.68
C ALA A 10 0.18 2.61 16.78
N PRO A 11 0.19 3.88 17.25
CA PRO A 11 -0.92 4.80 17.00
C PRO A 11 -1.31 4.75 15.51
N PRO A 12 -2.58 4.96 15.14
CA PRO A 12 -3.03 4.82 13.76
C PRO A 12 -2.38 5.90 12.88
N ILE A 13 -1.22 5.58 12.32
CA ILE A 13 -0.55 6.35 11.26
C ILE A 13 -1.06 5.90 9.88
N LEU A 14 -1.63 4.69 9.83
CA LEU A 14 -2.30 4.09 8.68
C LEU A 14 -3.72 3.67 9.11
N ASP A 15 -4.65 3.60 8.16
CA ASP A 15 -6.04 3.16 8.38
C ASP A 15 -6.35 1.81 7.67
N PRO A 16 -5.59 0.72 7.87
CA PRO A 16 -5.94 -0.56 7.29
C PRO A 16 -6.98 -1.31 8.15
N PRO A 17 -7.90 -2.07 7.54
CA PRO A 17 -8.75 -3.01 8.26
C PRO A 17 -7.93 -4.22 8.71
N VAL A 18 -8.53 -5.15 9.47
CA VAL A 18 -7.87 -6.43 9.80
C VAL A 18 -7.78 -7.32 8.54
N VAL A 19 -6.67 -7.23 7.83
CA VAL A 19 -6.35 -7.94 6.59
C VAL A 19 -4.84 -7.97 6.35
N GLN A 20 -4.36 -8.85 5.47
CA GLN A 20 -2.99 -8.77 5.00
C GLN A 20 -2.79 -7.53 4.13
N SER A 21 -1.60 -6.95 4.22
CA SER A 21 -1.15 -5.84 3.39
C SER A 21 0.31 -6.06 3.03
N SER A 22 0.76 -5.40 1.98
CA SER A 22 2.14 -5.53 1.48
C SER A 22 2.97 -4.30 1.80
N LEU A 23 4.28 -4.51 1.92
CA LEU A 23 5.26 -3.49 2.22
C LEU A 23 6.51 -3.73 1.38
N GLN A 24 6.98 -2.72 0.65
CA GLN A 24 8.18 -2.81 -0.15
C GLN A 24 9.04 -1.55 -0.05
N ARG A 25 10.35 -1.75 0.19
CA ARG A 25 11.33 -0.68 0.01
C ARG A 25 11.68 -0.55 -1.46
N ILE A 26 11.47 0.64 -2.02
CA ILE A 26 11.74 0.97 -3.42
C ILE A 26 13.11 1.61 -3.59
N SER A 27 13.51 2.48 -2.66
CA SER A 27 14.82 3.13 -2.69
C SER A 27 15.39 3.37 -1.29
N SER A 28 16.73 3.42 -1.20
CA SER A 28 17.45 3.75 0.03
C SER A 28 18.68 4.62 -0.23
N ILE A 29 18.87 5.65 0.58
CA ILE A 29 20.11 6.45 0.55
C ILE A 29 21.33 5.61 0.92
N THR A 30 21.15 4.57 1.74
CA THR A 30 22.24 3.68 2.16
C THR A 30 22.70 2.74 1.05
N THR A 31 21.90 2.58 -0.01
CA THR A 31 22.23 1.80 -1.21
C THR A 31 22.48 2.68 -2.43
N GLY A 32 22.70 3.99 -2.23
CA GLY A 32 23.11 4.92 -3.30
C GLY A 32 21.98 5.65 -4.03
N HIS A 33 20.72 5.53 -3.58
CA HIS A 33 19.63 6.33 -4.15
C HIS A 33 19.58 7.74 -3.56
N ARG A 34 18.88 8.65 -4.25
CA ARG A 34 18.76 10.06 -3.82
C ARG A 34 17.85 10.26 -2.61
N GLN A 35 16.95 9.33 -2.34
CA GLN A 35 15.98 9.39 -1.24
C GLN A 35 15.57 7.99 -0.78
N ASN A 36 15.05 7.91 0.43
CA ASN A 36 14.38 6.71 0.92
C ASN A 36 12.94 6.70 0.38
N LEU A 37 12.45 5.51 0.02
CA LEU A 37 11.05 5.31 -0.33
C LEU A 37 10.63 3.91 0.10
N ILE A 38 9.65 3.85 0.99
CA ILE A 38 8.96 2.64 1.40
C ILE A 38 7.49 2.80 1.00
N VAL A 39 6.92 1.78 0.39
CA VAL A 39 5.53 1.75 -0.06
C VAL A 39 4.78 0.65 0.68
N PHE A 40 3.60 1.00 1.17
CA PHE A 40 2.61 0.11 1.77
C PHE A 40 1.40 0.04 0.84
N CYS A 41 0.83 -1.16 0.65
CA CYS A 41 -0.41 -1.32 -0.09
C CYS A 41 -1.41 -2.15 0.72
N GLY A 42 -2.64 -1.65 0.81
CA GLY A 42 -3.74 -2.32 1.49
C GLY A 42 -5.03 -1.51 1.35
N PRO A 43 -6.18 -2.12 1.68
CA PRO A 43 -7.46 -1.42 1.74
C PRO A 43 -7.53 -0.45 2.92
N ASP A 44 -8.47 0.48 2.85
CA ASP A 44 -8.81 1.47 3.86
C ASP A 44 -9.99 0.97 4.73
N GLU A 45 -9.82 0.97 6.06
CA GLU A 45 -10.91 0.67 7.00
C GLU A 45 -12.01 1.72 6.94
N ASN A 46 -11.72 2.98 6.60
CA ASN A 46 -12.68 4.07 6.45
C ASN A 46 -12.50 4.79 5.10
N GLY A 47 -12.50 4.03 4.01
CA GLY A 47 -12.36 4.53 2.64
C GLY A 47 -13.61 5.23 2.07
N PRO A 48 -13.50 5.85 0.87
CA PRO A 48 -14.60 6.56 0.22
C PRO A 48 -15.79 5.66 -0.17
N SER A 49 -15.58 4.35 -0.40
CA SER A 49 -16.64 3.40 -0.74
C SER A 49 -17.32 2.78 0.49
N GLY A 50 -16.75 2.97 1.69
CA GLY A 50 -17.33 2.48 2.93
C GLY A 50 -16.28 2.01 3.93
N LYS A 51 -16.74 1.23 4.91
CA LYS A 51 -15.87 0.67 5.95
C LYS A 51 -15.40 -0.74 5.65
N GLY A 52 -14.24 -1.09 6.21
CA GLY A 52 -13.69 -2.43 6.23
C GLY A 52 -12.74 -2.69 5.06
N ARG A 53 -12.83 -3.87 4.44
CA ARG A 53 -11.97 -4.28 3.31
C ARG A 53 -12.39 -3.60 2.00
N SER A 54 -12.19 -2.27 1.96
CA SER A 54 -12.61 -1.36 0.89
C SER A 54 -11.46 -0.48 0.45
N ASP A 55 -11.47 -0.05 -0.79
CA ASP A 55 -10.59 1.00 -1.33
C ASP A 55 -9.09 0.68 -1.23
N LEU A 56 -8.56 -0.08 -2.20
CA LEU A 56 -7.13 -0.43 -2.23
C LEU A 56 -6.28 0.80 -2.53
N ARG A 57 -5.40 1.17 -1.60
CA ARG A 57 -4.59 2.38 -1.68
C ARG A 57 -3.11 2.08 -1.50
N LEU A 58 -2.28 2.86 -2.19
CA LEU A 58 -0.85 2.99 -1.88
C LEU A 58 -0.64 4.08 -0.84
N ARG A 59 0.22 3.80 0.13
CA ARG A 59 0.76 4.78 1.06
C ARG A 59 2.26 4.72 1.03
N TYR A 60 2.92 5.84 1.26
CA TYR A 60 4.37 5.90 1.17
C TYR A 60 5.00 6.63 2.33
N SER A 61 6.25 6.29 2.61
CA SER A 61 7.12 6.95 3.57
C SER A 61 8.46 7.25 2.92
N THR A 62 8.95 8.47 3.12
CA THR A 62 10.30 8.92 2.71
C THR A 62 11.25 9.08 3.90
N ASP A 63 10.78 8.80 5.11
CA ASP A 63 11.47 9.04 6.39
C ASP A 63 11.62 7.76 7.21
N GLU A 64 11.86 6.62 6.54
CA GLU A 64 12.11 5.32 7.18
C GLU A 64 10.92 4.80 8.00
N ALA A 65 9.71 4.94 7.46
CA ALA A 65 8.44 4.51 8.05
C ALA A 65 8.05 5.25 9.34
N VAL A 66 8.63 6.44 9.58
CA VAL A 66 8.27 7.30 10.71
C VAL A 66 6.93 8.00 10.47
N SER A 67 6.72 8.54 9.27
CA SER A 67 5.44 9.11 8.83
C SER A 67 5.03 8.54 7.47
N TRP A 68 3.72 8.61 7.20
CA TRP A 68 3.11 8.06 6.00
C TRP A 68 2.20 9.09 5.34
N HIS A 69 2.17 9.05 4.01
CA HIS A 69 1.34 9.89 3.17
C HIS A 69 0.44 9.02 2.30
N ASP A 70 -0.77 9.52 2.01
CA ASP A 70 -1.62 8.89 1.01
C ASP A 70 -1.02 9.06 -0.38
N GLY A 71 -0.92 7.95 -1.09
CA GLY A 71 -0.64 7.89 -2.52
C GLY A 71 -1.91 7.53 -3.30
N PRO A 72 -1.76 7.02 -4.54
CA PRO A 72 -2.87 6.67 -5.42
C PRO A 72 -3.87 5.68 -4.80
N LEU A 73 -5.16 5.92 -5.05
CA LEU A 73 -6.21 4.93 -4.87
C LEU A 73 -6.27 4.05 -6.13
N LEU A 74 -5.93 2.77 -5.99
CA LEU A 74 -5.80 1.85 -7.11
C LEU A 74 -7.14 1.18 -7.47
N HIS A 75 -7.99 0.95 -6.48
CA HIS A 75 -9.30 0.34 -6.68
C HIS A 75 -10.31 0.91 -5.69
N ALA A 76 -11.43 1.43 -6.18
CA ALA A 76 -12.54 1.86 -5.33
C ALA A 76 -13.53 0.70 -5.12
N GLY A 77 -13.96 0.45 -3.88
CA GLY A 77 -14.81 -0.70 -3.52
C GLY A 77 -14.06 -1.88 -2.91
N PRO A 78 -14.65 -3.08 -2.86
CA PRO A 78 -14.12 -4.21 -2.10
C PRO A 78 -12.71 -4.64 -2.55
N ALA A 79 -11.76 -4.63 -1.63
CA ALA A 79 -10.39 -5.06 -1.86
C ALA A 79 -9.80 -5.75 -0.63
N ALA A 80 -8.92 -6.73 -0.83
CA ALA A 80 -8.35 -7.49 0.27
C ALA A 80 -6.83 -7.62 0.15
N TYR A 81 -6.30 -8.84 -0.01
CA TYR A 81 -4.87 -9.10 0.03
C TYR A 81 -4.16 -8.38 -1.11
N SER A 82 -2.92 -7.98 -0.89
CA SER A 82 -2.08 -7.37 -1.92
C SER A 82 -0.63 -7.83 -1.82
N ASP A 83 0.08 -7.73 -2.94
CA ASP A 83 1.53 -7.89 -3.02
C ASP A 83 2.13 -6.86 -3.98
N LEU A 84 3.39 -6.50 -3.72
CA LEU A 84 4.13 -5.48 -4.46
C LEU A 84 5.39 -6.06 -5.09
N VAL A 85 5.69 -5.61 -6.30
CA VAL A 85 6.94 -5.93 -6.99
C VAL A 85 7.47 -4.70 -7.72
N VAL A 86 8.79 -4.54 -7.81
CA VAL A 86 9.40 -3.61 -8.79
C VAL A 86 9.68 -4.39 -10.06
N THR A 87 9.04 -4.00 -11.16
CA THR A 87 9.16 -4.68 -12.45
C THR A 87 10.47 -4.29 -13.16
N SER A 88 10.86 -5.04 -14.18
CA SER A 88 12.15 -4.83 -14.88
C SER A 88 12.27 -3.47 -15.59
N ASP A 89 11.15 -2.86 -15.94
CA ASP A 89 11.05 -1.51 -16.52
C ASP A 89 11.01 -0.40 -15.44
N GLY A 90 11.16 -0.75 -14.15
CA GLY A 90 11.23 0.21 -13.05
C GLY A 90 9.88 0.72 -12.55
N ASN A 91 8.77 0.13 -13.00
CA ASN A 91 7.44 0.41 -12.47
C ASN A 91 7.20 -0.35 -11.15
N LEU A 92 6.22 0.13 -10.39
CA LEU A 92 5.64 -0.62 -9.29
C LEU A 92 4.51 -1.50 -9.86
N GLY A 93 4.65 -2.81 -9.72
CA GLY A 93 3.58 -3.78 -9.96
C GLY A 93 2.83 -4.07 -8.68
N VAL A 94 1.51 -4.14 -8.77
CA VAL A 94 0.61 -4.43 -7.64
C VAL A 94 -0.32 -5.55 -8.04
N LEU A 95 -0.28 -6.65 -7.32
CA LEU A 95 -1.22 -7.78 -7.45
C LEU A 95 -2.17 -7.73 -6.26
N PHE A 96 -3.49 -7.83 -6.47
CA PHE A 96 -4.44 -7.69 -5.37
C PHE A 96 -5.77 -8.42 -5.60
N GLU A 97 -6.40 -8.84 -4.51
CA GLU A 97 -7.77 -9.37 -4.51
C GLU A 97 -8.79 -8.23 -4.52
N CYS A 98 -9.79 -8.30 -5.40
CA CYS A 98 -10.84 -7.30 -5.48
C CYS A 98 -12.19 -7.85 -5.97
N GLY A 99 -13.21 -7.00 -5.81
CA GLY A 99 -14.56 -7.21 -6.32
C GLY A 99 -15.02 -6.13 -7.29
N ASP A 100 -16.27 -6.23 -7.70
CA ASP A 100 -16.95 -5.14 -8.40
C ASP A 100 -17.14 -3.94 -7.47
N ALA A 101 -16.89 -2.73 -7.97
CA ALA A 101 -16.90 -1.50 -7.17
C ALA A 101 -18.24 -1.22 -6.46
N SER A 102 -19.36 -1.64 -7.05
CA SER A 102 -20.70 -1.53 -6.45
C SER A 102 -21.07 -2.70 -5.53
N GLY A 103 -20.19 -3.69 -5.42
CA GLY A 103 -20.40 -4.92 -4.66
C GLY A 103 -19.92 -4.82 -3.21
N LYS A 104 -19.93 -5.97 -2.53
CA LYS A 104 -19.43 -6.11 -1.14
C LYS A 104 -18.40 -7.22 -0.97
N ASN A 105 -18.11 -7.98 -2.02
CA ASN A 105 -17.27 -9.17 -1.96
C ASN A 105 -15.92 -8.88 -2.61
N ALA A 106 -14.84 -8.85 -1.80
CA ALA A 106 -13.48 -8.65 -2.28
C ALA A 106 -12.83 -9.92 -2.89
N TYR A 107 -13.46 -11.09 -2.77
CA TYR A 107 -12.90 -12.38 -3.18
C TYR A 107 -13.50 -12.86 -4.50
N GLN A 108 -13.52 -11.99 -5.50
CA GLN A 108 -14.08 -12.32 -6.82
C GLN A 108 -13.00 -12.57 -7.87
N ARG A 109 -11.92 -11.77 -7.84
CA ARG A 109 -10.80 -11.89 -8.79
C ARG A 109 -9.49 -11.39 -8.17
N ILE A 110 -8.40 -11.66 -8.89
CA ILE A 110 -7.08 -11.09 -8.64
C ILE A 110 -6.72 -10.23 -9.84
N ASP A 111 -6.51 -8.94 -9.60
CA ASP A 111 -6.10 -7.97 -10.62
C ASP A 111 -4.60 -7.66 -10.48
N PHE A 112 -3.96 -7.33 -11.60
CA PHE A 112 -2.58 -6.83 -11.65
C PHE A 112 -2.55 -5.46 -12.33
N MET A 113 -1.92 -4.50 -11.68
CA MET A 113 -1.75 -3.14 -12.18
C MET A 113 -0.28 -2.73 -12.08
N THR A 114 0.18 -1.90 -13.02
CA THR A 114 1.50 -1.26 -12.95
C THR A 114 1.36 0.25 -13.00
N LEU A 115 2.21 0.96 -12.25
CA LEU A 115 2.35 2.41 -12.34
C LEU A 115 3.81 2.84 -12.17
N PRO A 116 4.24 3.94 -12.79
CA PRO A 116 5.54 4.55 -12.50
C PRO A 116 5.73 4.84 -11.02
N VAL A 117 6.89 4.51 -10.46
CA VAL A 117 7.22 4.81 -9.05
C VAL A 117 7.05 6.29 -8.72
N SER A 118 7.29 7.20 -9.67
CA SER A 118 7.09 8.64 -9.49
C SER A 118 5.64 9.03 -9.20
N GLN A 119 4.65 8.27 -9.70
CA GLN A 119 3.23 8.53 -9.43
C GLN A 119 2.82 8.13 -8.02
N VAL A 120 3.63 7.35 -7.30
CA VAL A 120 3.36 7.00 -5.90
C VAL A 120 3.45 8.23 -5.00
N THR A 121 4.46 9.09 -5.21
CA THR A 121 4.69 10.31 -4.41
C THR A 121 4.10 11.56 -5.03
N HIS A 122 3.68 11.50 -6.29
CA HIS A 122 3.05 12.59 -7.04
C HIS A 122 1.84 12.05 -7.81
N PRO A 123 0.73 11.70 -7.11
CA PRO A 123 -0.50 11.28 -7.78
C PRO A 123 -1.05 12.42 -8.64
N GLU A 124 -1.61 12.09 -9.80
CA GLU A 124 -2.31 13.03 -10.70
C GLU A 124 -3.60 13.59 -10.10
#